data_AF-A0A0N0S9L2-F1
#
_entry.id   AF-A0A0N0S9L2-F1
#
_cell.length_a   1.000
_cell.length_b   1.000
_cell.length_c   1.000
_cell.angle_alpha   90.00
_cell.angle_beta   90.00
_cell.angle_gamma   90.00
#
_symmetry.space_group_name_H-M   'P 1'
#
loop_
_entity.id
_entity.type
_entity.pdbx_description
1 polymer ?
#
loop_
_entity_poly.entity_id
_entity_poly.type
_entity_poly.pdbx_seq_one_letter_code
_entity_poly.pdbx_strand_id
1 'polypeptide(L)'
;MHNRSVNVTRRDEGGDPACWLDQVCQECGRISDRPGEPGCEHCGTGAESGTATGSGTATDAGTAAGTGPEAGAGRDRDAEGRARNARPRDGLGRPLPYGAPGVERQPEGVERSPRQALVEAQDLLDRGLPFHAHEVLEDAWKAAPEQERQLWRGLAQLAVGLTHAARGNAKGGAALLLRGAGAIAPYADTVPYDIDVPGLTAWAQGLADRLGERDERDEPVAAAGNAPRLCAGGARPTE
;
A
#
# COMPACT_ATOMS: atom_id res chain seq x y z
N MET A 1 -41.13 27.08 36.72
CA MET A 1 -41.35 25.62 36.67
C MET A 1 -41.85 25.25 35.30
N HIS A 2 -40.99 24.81 34.37
CA HIS A 2 -41.36 23.98 33.22
C HIS A 2 -40.08 23.28 32.75
N ASN A 3 -39.87 22.08 33.28
CA ASN A 3 -38.79 21.18 32.92
C ASN A 3 -39.29 20.26 31.81
N ARG A 4 -38.72 20.37 30.61
CA ARG A 4 -38.84 19.37 29.55
C ARG A 4 -37.70 19.55 28.58
N SER A 5 -36.81 18.57 28.52
CA SER A 5 -36.38 17.97 27.25
C SER A 5 -35.41 16.81 27.45
N VAL A 6 -35.95 15.63 27.13
CA VAL A 6 -35.37 14.51 26.39
C VAL A 6 -34.00 13.95 26.81
N ASN A 7 -34.11 12.78 27.44
CA ASN A 7 -33.10 11.74 27.49
C ASN A 7 -32.92 11.18 26.06
N VAL A 8 -31.78 11.45 25.41
CA VAL A 8 -31.39 10.82 24.14
C VAL A 8 -30.44 9.68 24.46
N THR A 9 -30.97 8.46 24.37
CA THR A 9 -30.17 7.24 24.28
C THR A 9 -29.35 7.27 23.01
N ARG A 10 -28.03 7.46 23.15
CA ARG A 10 -27.06 7.31 22.07
C ARG A 10 -27.05 5.83 21.68
N ARG A 11 -27.61 5.51 20.51
CA ARG A 11 -27.40 4.21 19.88
C ARG A 11 -25.95 4.16 19.41
N ASP A 12 -25.23 3.16 19.88
CA ASP A 12 -23.98 2.71 19.30
C ASP A 12 -24.26 2.15 17.90
N GLU A 13 -23.94 2.92 16.87
CA GLU A 13 -23.79 2.41 15.51
C GLU A 13 -22.30 2.29 15.24
N GLY A 14 -21.77 1.09 15.51
CA GLY A 14 -20.44 0.67 15.03
C GLY A 14 -20.47 0.61 13.51
N GLY A 15 -19.98 1.69 12.88
CA GLY A 15 -19.65 1.70 11.46
C GLY A 15 -18.40 0.85 11.20
N ASP A 16 -18.52 -0.07 10.27
CA ASP A 16 -17.46 -0.97 9.77
C ASP A 16 -16.18 -0.19 9.37
N PRO A 17 -15.00 -0.47 9.97
CA PRO A 17 -13.80 0.36 9.79
C PRO A 17 -13.03 0.19 8.47
N ALA A 18 -13.53 -0.50 7.43
CA ALA A 18 -12.75 -0.64 6.19
C ALA A 18 -13.54 -0.79 4.87
N CYS A 19 -14.39 0.18 4.50
CA CYS A 19 -15.01 0.23 3.15
C CYS A 19 -14.12 0.84 2.03
N TRP A 20 -12.87 1.19 2.30
CA TRP A 20 -12.01 1.91 1.33
C TRP A 20 -11.03 1.02 0.56
N LEU A 21 -10.80 -0.23 1.01
CA LEU A 21 -9.89 -1.16 0.33
C LEU A 21 -10.43 -1.63 -1.03
N ASP A 22 -11.75 -1.79 -1.17
CA ASP A 22 -12.39 -2.18 -2.43
C ASP A 22 -12.47 -1.04 -3.46
N GLN A 23 -12.14 0.20 -3.06
CA GLN A 23 -12.14 1.37 -3.93
C GLN A 23 -10.75 1.73 -4.45
N VAL A 24 -9.69 1.09 -3.93
CA VAL A 24 -8.30 1.37 -4.31
C VAL A 24 -7.88 0.41 -5.42
N CYS A 25 -7.52 0.94 -6.59
CA CYS A 25 -6.96 0.15 -7.68
C CYS A 25 -5.70 -0.60 -7.19
N GLN A 26 -5.69 -1.93 -7.30
CA GLN A 26 -4.58 -2.76 -6.83
C GLN A 26 -3.28 -2.55 -7.63
N GLU A 27 -3.37 -1.97 -8.82
CA GLU A 27 -2.21 -1.74 -9.69
C GLU A 27 -1.57 -0.35 -9.49
N CYS A 28 -2.37 0.69 -9.24
CA CYS A 28 -1.86 2.07 -9.12
C CYS A 28 -2.22 2.80 -7.82
N GLY A 29 -2.97 2.18 -6.91
CA GLY A 29 -3.30 2.74 -5.60
C GLY A 29 -4.23 3.96 -5.62
N ARG A 30 -4.85 4.28 -6.75
CA ARG A 30 -5.82 5.39 -6.85
C ARG A 30 -7.20 4.93 -6.40
N ILE A 31 -7.87 5.79 -5.61
CA ILE A 31 -9.26 5.61 -5.20
C ILE A 31 -10.12 5.91 -6.42
N SER A 32 -10.97 4.97 -6.82
CA SER A 32 -11.95 5.15 -7.91
C SER A 32 -13.18 5.87 -7.38
N ASP A 33 -13.66 6.88 -8.12
CA ASP A 33 -14.97 7.50 -7.89
C ASP A 33 -16.12 6.63 -8.43
N ARG A 34 -15.79 5.54 -9.16
CA ARG A 34 -16.72 4.54 -9.72
C ARG A 34 -16.29 3.13 -9.30
N PRO A 35 -16.66 2.66 -8.10
CA PRO A 35 -16.39 1.28 -7.70
C PRO A 35 -17.18 0.30 -8.59
N GLY A 36 -16.48 -0.64 -9.24
CA GLY A 36 -17.09 -1.75 -9.99
C GLY A 36 -16.99 -1.71 -11.52
N GLU A 37 -16.43 -0.67 -12.13
CA GLU A 37 -16.18 -0.66 -13.59
C GLU A 37 -14.90 -1.45 -13.96
N PRO A 38 -14.92 -2.27 -15.03
CA PRO A 38 -13.73 -2.98 -15.50
C PRO A 38 -12.75 -1.98 -16.11
N GLY A 39 -11.66 -1.74 -15.41
CA GLY A 39 -10.59 -0.87 -15.87
C GLY A 39 -10.34 0.32 -14.95
N CYS A 40 -9.08 0.58 -14.65
CA CYS A 40 -8.68 1.82 -13.98
C CYS A 40 -8.41 2.90 -15.03
N GLU A 41 -9.27 3.91 -15.10
CA GLU A 41 -9.13 5.06 -16.02
C GLU A 41 -7.81 5.82 -15.84
N HIS A 42 -7.13 5.64 -14.70
CA HIS A 42 -5.89 6.33 -14.40
C HIS A 42 -4.65 5.57 -14.85
N CYS A 43 -4.55 4.27 -14.57
CA CYS A 43 -3.39 3.49 -14.97
C CYS A 43 -3.60 2.68 -16.26
N GLY A 44 -4.84 2.53 -16.72
CA GLY A 44 -5.24 1.76 -17.90
C GLY A 44 -5.45 0.27 -17.63
N THR A 45 -5.19 -0.20 -16.41
CA THR A 45 -5.26 -1.63 -16.07
C THR A 45 -6.70 -2.13 -16.13
N GLY A 46 -6.98 -3.08 -17.02
CA GLY A 46 -8.31 -3.68 -17.21
C GLY A 46 -9.18 -3.00 -18.26
N ALA A 47 -8.69 -1.95 -18.94
CA ALA A 47 -9.38 -1.38 -20.10
C ALA A 47 -9.13 -2.27 -21.32
N GLU A 48 -10.09 -3.12 -21.67
CA GLU A 48 -10.05 -3.88 -22.91
C GLU A 48 -10.18 -2.94 -24.10
N SER A 49 -9.10 -2.85 -24.89
CA SER A 49 -9.03 -2.07 -26.12
C SER A 49 -10.04 -2.60 -27.14
N GLY A 50 -11.16 -1.90 -27.25
CA GLY A 50 -12.22 -2.22 -28.22
C GLY A 50 -11.67 -2.24 -29.64
N THR A 51 -11.73 -3.42 -30.27
CA THR A 51 -11.66 -3.54 -31.73
C THR A 51 -12.87 -4.34 -32.17
N ALA A 52 -13.80 -3.66 -32.84
CA ALA A 52 -14.94 -4.29 -33.51
C ALA A 52 -14.46 -5.05 -34.76
N THR A 53 -15.01 -6.24 -35.02
CA THR A 53 -15.49 -6.72 -36.35
C THR A 53 -16.25 -8.04 -36.20
N GLY A 54 -17.46 -8.11 -36.76
CA GLY A 54 -17.88 -9.28 -37.56
C GLY A 54 -18.83 -10.32 -36.94
N SER A 55 -20.13 -10.09 -37.19
CA SER A 55 -21.23 -11.04 -37.35
C SER A 55 -20.87 -12.52 -37.67
N GLY A 56 -21.56 -13.45 -37.00
CA GLY A 56 -21.65 -14.87 -37.38
C GLY A 56 -22.57 -15.67 -36.47
N THR A 57 -23.85 -15.81 -36.83
CA THR A 57 -24.86 -16.68 -36.19
C THR A 57 -24.64 -18.16 -36.53
N ALA A 58 -24.76 -19.06 -35.53
CA ALA A 58 -25.38 -20.39 -35.66
C ALA A 58 -25.62 -21.08 -34.29
N THR A 59 -26.76 -21.78 -34.21
CA THR A 59 -27.31 -22.75 -33.24
C THR A 59 -26.36 -23.94 -32.96
N ASP A 60 -26.46 -24.82 -31.95
CA ASP A 60 -27.56 -25.50 -31.25
C ASP A 60 -27.02 -26.20 -29.96
N ALA A 61 -27.93 -26.75 -29.14
CA ALA A 61 -27.82 -27.37 -27.82
C ALA A 61 -26.96 -28.66 -27.67
N GLY A 62 -26.56 -28.97 -26.43
CA GLY A 62 -26.08 -30.29 -26.02
C GLY A 62 -25.52 -30.37 -24.58
N THR A 63 -26.19 -31.09 -23.70
CA THR A 63 -25.95 -31.24 -22.25
C THR A 63 -24.94 -32.36 -21.89
N ALA A 64 -24.12 -32.09 -20.86
CA ALA A 64 -23.44 -32.98 -19.87
C ALA A 64 -22.35 -33.99 -20.30
N ALA A 65 -21.16 -33.88 -19.71
CA ALA A 65 -20.69 -34.68 -18.54
C ALA A 65 -19.16 -34.57 -18.32
N GLY A 66 -18.75 -34.50 -17.03
CA GLY A 66 -17.43 -34.75 -16.39
C GLY A 66 -16.14 -34.65 -17.21
N THR A 67 -15.12 -33.89 -16.80
CA THR A 67 -14.28 -34.16 -15.63
C THR A 67 -13.34 -32.97 -15.47
N GLY A 68 -13.35 -32.30 -14.31
CA GLY A 68 -12.39 -31.23 -14.02
C GLY A 68 -11.08 -31.83 -13.47
N PRO A 69 -9.92 -31.22 -13.76
CA PRO A 69 -8.76 -31.35 -12.90
C PRO A 69 -8.73 -30.18 -11.91
N GLU A 70 -8.94 -30.50 -10.63
CA GLU A 70 -8.62 -29.65 -9.50
C GLU A 70 -7.10 -29.40 -9.42
N ALA A 71 -6.70 -28.14 -9.22
CA ALA A 71 -5.72 -27.74 -8.20
C ALA A 71 -5.62 -26.20 -8.17
N GLY A 72 -6.74 -25.52 -7.97
CA GLY A 72 -6.70 -24.20 -7.36
C GLY A 72 -6.32 -24.40 -5.90
N ALA A 73 -5.06 -24.17 -5.54
CA ALA A 73 -4.61 -24.18 -4.15
C ALA A 73 -5.54 -23.27 -3.34
N GLY A 74 -6.42 -23.88 -2.55
CA GLY A 74 -7.35 -23.16 -1.70
C GLY A 74 -6.57 -22.19 -0.84
N ARG A 75 -7.05 -20.94 -0.76
CA ARG A 75 -6.54 -19.95 0.19
C ARG A 75 -6.41 -20.64 1.54
N ASP A 76 -5.21 -20.58 2.11
CA ASP A 76 -4.92 -21.17 3.41
C ASP A 76 -5.90 -20.59 4.43
N ARG A 77 -6.48 -21.45 5.28
CA ARG A 77 -7.62 -21.11 6.14
C ARG A 77 -7.42 -21.68 7.53
N ASP A 78 -7.83 -20.95 8.56
CA ASP A 78 -7.87 -21.47 9.94
C ASP A 78 -9.01 -22.47 10.15
N ALA A 79 -9.08 -23.04 11.36
CA ALA A 79 -10.12 -23.99 11.74
C ALA A 79 -11.54 -23.38 11.65
N GLU A 80 -11.64 -22.05 11.66
CA GLU A 80 -12.87 -21.28 11.49
C GLU A 80 -13.13 -20.87 10.02
N GLY A 81 -12.27 -21.27 9.08
CA GLY A 81 -12.41 -20.97 7.66
C GLY A 81 -11.95 -19.57 7.23
N ARG A 82 -11.34 -18.78 8.14
CA ARG A 82 -10.77 -17.46 7.83
C ARG A 82 -9.46 -17.63 7.10
N ALA A 83 -9.23 -16.83 6.07
CA ALA A 83 -7.99 -16.89 5.31
C ALA A 83 -6.78 -16.62 6.24
N ARG A 84 -5.90 -17.61 6.39
CA ARG A 84 -4.59 -17.44 7.02
C ARG A 84 -3.59 -17.04 5.95
N ASN A 85 -2.87 -15.97 6.22
CA ASN A 85 -1.75 -15.56 5.39
C ASN A 85 -0.47 -16.26 5.87
N ALA A 86 -0.45 -17.60 5.94
CA ALA A 86 0.71 -18.36 6.43
C ALA A 86 1.76 -18.62 5.35
N ARG A 87 1.48 -18.24 4.09
CA ARG A 87 2.44 -18.37 2.99
C ARG A 87 3.64 -17.45 3.25
N PRO A 88 4.88 -17.97 3.30
CA PRO A 88 6.08 -17.17 3.52
C PRO A 88 6.20 -16.05 2.48
N ARG A 89 6.80 -14.93 2.85
CA ARG A 89 6.98 -13.76 1.98
C ARG A 89 8.43 -13.30 1.99
N ASP A 90 8.88 -12.68 0.91
CA ASP A 90 10.19 -12.04 0.88
C ASP A 90 10.19 -10.68 1.61
N GLY A 91 11.36 -10.02 1.67
CA GLY A 91 11.50 -8.70 2.31
C GLY A 91 10.68 -7.57 1.69
N LEU A 92 10.23 -7.76 0.44
CA LEU A 92 9.32 -6.85 -0.24
C LEU A 92 7.86 -7.28 -0.08
N GLY A 93 7.53 -8.37 0.62
CA GLY A 93 6.18 -8.87 0.83
C GLY A 93 5.61 -9.76 -0.28
N ARG A 94 6.41 -10.17 -1.28
CA ARG A 94 5.97 -11.08 -2.35
C ARG A 94 5.85 -12.52 -1.82
N PRO A 95 4.78 -13.26 -2.16
CA PRO A 95 4.63 -14.65 -1.72
C PRO A 95 5.75 -15.55 -2.26
N LEU A 96 6.34 -16.36 -1.38
CA LEU A 96 7.35 -17.36 -1.70
C LEU A 96 6.72 -18.76 -1.81
N PRO A 97 7.42 -19.74 -2.42
CA PRO A 97 7.01 -21.15 -2.34
C PRO A 97 6.91 -21.61 -0.88
N TYR A 98 6.00 -22.55 -0.59
CA TYR A 98 5.94 -23.17 0.74
C TYR A 98 7.26 -23.88 1.09
N GLY A 99 7.69 -23.76 2.35
CA GLY A 99 8.96 -24.30 2.83
C GLY A 99 10.18 -23.43 2.55
N ALA A 100 10.06 -22.36 1.75
CA ALA A 100 11.11 -21.34 1.65
C ALA A 100 11.15 -20.48 2.92
N PRO A 101 12.35 -20.07 3.40
CA PRO A 101 12.45 -19.12 4.50
C PRO A 101 11.88 -17.77 4.04
N GLY A 102 10.86 -17.27 4.74
CA GLY A 102 10.33 -15.93 4.55
C GLY A 102 10.92 -14.94 5.55
N VAL A 103 10.65 -13.65 5.31
CA VAL A 103 10.82 -12.60 6.31
C VAL A 103 9.54 -12.51 7.12
N GLU A 104 9.67 -12.50 8.45
CA GLU A 104 8.54 -12.34 9.35
C GLU A 104 7.95 -10.93 9.23
N ARG A 105 6.62 -10.83 9.15
CA ARG A 105 5.92 -9.54 9.12
C ARG A 105 6.14 -8.79 10.43
N GLN A 106 6.02 -7.47 10.39
CA GLN A 106 6.02 -6.71 11.62
C GLN A 106 4.80 -7.09 12.49
N PRO A 107 4.97 -7.24 13.81
CA PRO A 107 3.85 -7.51 14.69
C PRO A 107 2.88 -6.32 14.67
N GLU A 108 1.63 -6.59 14.30
CA GLU A 108 0.56 -5.60 14.23
C GLU A 108 0.13 -5.15 15.64
N GLY A 109 -0.17 -3.85 15.79
CA GLY A 109 -0.76 -3.32 17.02
C GLY A 109 0.21 -3.18 18.19
N VAL A 110 1.52 -3.23 17.92
CA VAL A 110 2.54 -2.89 18.92
C VAL A 110 2.56 -1.38 19.13
N GLU A 111 2.26 -0.96 20.35
CA GLU A 111 2.34 0.45 20.74
C GLU A 111 3.79 0.95 20.66
N ARG A 112 4.01 1.97 19.83
CA ARG A 112 5.30 2.66 19.66
C ARG A 112 5.10 4.15 19.84
N SER A 113 6.07 4.82 20.47
CA SER A 113 6.12 6.27 20.38
C SER A 113 6.46 6.72 18.95
N PRO A 114 6.07 7.93 18.54
CA PRO A 114 6.46 8.54 17.25
C PRO A 114 7.93 8.35 16.89
N ARG A 115 8.84 8.63 17.82
CA ARG A 115 10.29 8.53 17.59
C ARG A 115 10.74 7.08 17.41
N GLN A 116 10.18 6.13 18.16
CA GLN A 116 10.50 4.70 17.99
C GLN A 116 10.05 4.20 16.62
N ALA A 117 8.84 4.55 16.19
CA ALA A 117 8.32 4.18 14.88
C ALA A 117 9.22 4.71 13.75
N LEU A 118 9.69 5.97 13.84
CA LEU A 118 10.59 6.56 12.85
C LEU A 118 11.96 5.87 12.81
N VAL A 119 12.56 5.58 13.97
CA VAL A 119 13.86 4.88 14.04
C VAL A 119 13.76 3.47 13.46
N GLU A 120 12.72 2.73 13.83
CA GLU A 120 12.51 1.36 13.34
C GLU A 120 12.20 1.33 11.83
N ALA A 121 11.33 2.24 11.36
CA ALA A 121 11.07 2.37 9.93
C ALA A 121 12.34 2.74 9.14
N GLN A 122 13.22 3.60 9.70
CA GLN A 122 14.50 3.93 9.05
C GLN A 122 15.43 2.71 8.95
N ASP A 123 15.59 1.92 10.02
CA ASP A 123 16.41 0.68 9.98
C ASP A 123 15.91 -0.28 8.90
N LEU A 124 14.59 -0.46 8.83
CA LEU A 124 13.96 -1.31 7.82
C LEU A 124 14.19 -0.79 6.40
N LEU A 125 14.07 0.52 6.17
CA LEU A 125 14.36 1.13 4.88
C LEU A 125 15.82 0.94 4.48
N ASP A 126 16.75 1.16 5.41
CA ASP A 126 18.20 1.00 5.19
C ASP A 126 18.57 -0.44 4.82
N ARG A 127 17.85 -1.41 5.37
CA ARG A 127 18.00 -2.84 5.05
C ARG A 127 17.25 -3.28 3.79
N GLY A 128 16.59 -2.35 3.09
CA GLY A 128 15.83 -2.65 1.87
C GLY A 128 14.51 -3.37 2.12
N LEU A 129 13.89 -3.15 3.28
CA LEU A 129 12.60 -3.72 3.69
C LEU A 129 11.48 -2.65 3.73
N PRO A 130 11.20 -1.93 2.63
CA PRO A 130 10.23 -0.84 2.62
C PRO A 130 8.79 -1.28 2.91
N PHE A 131 8.45 -2.54 2.63
CA PHE A 131 7.13 -3.09 2.98
C PHE A 131 6.95 -3.19 4.50
N HIS A 132 7.99 -3.63 5.21
CA HIS A 132 7.97 -3.71 6.68
C HIS A 132 7.99 -2.32 7.30
N ALA A 133 8.75 -1.38 6.71
CA ALA A 133 8.71 0.02 7.14
C ALA A 133 7.32 0.64 6.97
N HIS A 134 6.62 0.30 5.88
CA HIS A 134 5.23 0.70 5.67
C HIS A 134 4.31 0.18 6.79
N GLU A 135 4.45 -1.08 7.22
CA GLU A 135 3.66 -1.64 8.32
C GLU A 135 3.87 -0.85 9.63
N VAL A 136 5.13 -0.54 9.99
CA VAL A 136 5.44 0.28 11.18
C VAL A 136 4.81 1.67 11.10
N LEU A 137 4.90 2.33 9.93
CA LEU A 137 4.36 3.66 9.72
C LEU A 137 2.83 3.68 9.66
N GLU A 138 2.21 2.59 9.20
CA GLU A 138 0.76 2.41 9.20
C GLU A 138 0.21 2.26 10.63
N ASP A 139 0.89 1.51 11.49
CA ASP A 139 0.53 1.40 12.90
C ASP A 139 0.66 2.75 13.61
N ALA A 140 1.73 3.50 13.33
CA ALA A 140 1.87 4.88 13.82
C ALA A 140 0.75 5.78 13.31
N TRP A 141 0.31 5.63 12.06
CA TRP A 141 -0.83 6.35 11.50
C TRP A 141 -2.14 6.05 12.23
N LYS A 142 -2.40 4.77 12.54
CA LYS A 142 -3.60 4.34 13.29
C LYS A 142 -3.62 4.91 14.71
N ALA A 143 -2.45 5.05 15.34
CA ALA A 143 -2.30 5.60 16.68
C ALA A 143 -2.22 7.13 16.74
N ALA A 144 -1.97 7.80 15.60
CA ALA A 144 -1.69 9.22 15.56
C ALA A 144 -2.89 10.12 15.95
N PRO A 145 -2.63 11.27 16.60
CA PRO A 145 -3.65 12.29 16.79
C PRO A 145 -4.12 12.83 15.43
N GLU A 146 -5.36 13.34 15.40
CA GLU A 146 -6.01 13.75 14.15
C GLU A 146 -5.19 14.75 13.32
N GLN A 147 -4.50 15.68 13.99
CA GLN A 147 -3.70 16.72 13.34
C GLN A 147 -2.47 16.15 12.59
N GLU A 148 -1.98 14.98 13.00
CA GLU A 148 -0.79 14.34 12.43
C GLU A 148 -1.14 13.14 11.55
N ARG A 149 -2.40 12.71 11.55
CA ARG A 149 -2.84 11.51 10.85
C ARG A 149 -2.47 11.53 9.36
N GLN A 150 -2.57 12.70 8.71
CA GLN A 150 -2.20 12.84 7.30
C GLN A 150 -0.67 12.76 7.08
N LEU A 151 0.14 13.27 8.01
CA LEU A 151 1.61 13.13 7.99
C LEU A 151 2.02 11.66 8.01
N TRP A 152 1.54 10.89 8.99
CA TRP A 152 1.87 9.48 9.14
C TRP A 152 1.39 8.64 7.95
N ARG A 153 0.18 8.93 7.44
CA ARG A 153 -0.32 8.31 6.20
C ARG A 153 0.59 8.59 5.01
N GLY A 154 1.09 9.83 4.89
CA GLY A 154 2.03 10.21 3.84
C GLY A 154 3.34 9.43 3.93
N LEU A 155 3.92 9.29 5.12
CA LEU A 155 5.13 8.48 5.35
C LEU A 155 4.92 7.01 4.97
N ALA A 156 3.79 6.41 5.36
CA ALA A 156 3.43 5.04 4.98
C ALA A 156 3.28 4.89 3.45
N GLN A 157 2.78 5.92 2.76
CA GLN A 157 2.69 5.96 1.29
C GLN A 157 4.07 6.06 0.61
N LEU A 158 5.01 6.80 1.19
CA LEU A 158 6.38 6.85 0.67
C LEU A 158 7.05 5.48 0.72
N ALA A 159 6.94 4.78 1.85
CA ALA A 159 7.50 3.44 2.02
C ALA A 159 6.86 2.41 1.06
N VAL A 160 5.53 2.41 0.92
CA VAL A 160 4.88 1.48 -0.03
C VAL A 160 5.12 1.87 -1.49
N GLY A 161 5.30 3.16 -1.80
CA GLY A 161 5.74 3.61 -3.12
C GLY A 161 7.11 3.06 -3.52
N LEU A 162 8.07 3.09 -2.59
CA LEU A 162 9.38 2.45 -2.79
C LEU A 162 9.25 0.92 -2.93
N THR A 163 8.33 0.28 -2.20
CA THR A 163 8.04 -1.16 -2.34
C THR A 163 7.57 -1.51 -3.74
N HIS A 164 6.63 -0.73 -4.31
CA HIS A 164 6.14 -0.95 -5.68
C HIS A 164 7.24 -0.78 -6.71
N ALA A 165 8.04 0.29 -6.58
CA ALA A 165 9.17 0.53 -7.46
C ALA A 165 10.18 -0.63 -7.42
N ALA A 166 10.51 -1.13 -6.23
CA ALA A 166 11.43 -2.25 -6.04
C ALA A 166 10.87 -3.61 -6.52
N ARG A 167 9.54 -3.72 -6.67
CA ARG A 167 8.87 -4.87 -7.28
C ARG A 167 8.77 -4.77 -8.81
N GLY A 168 9.25 -3.67 -9.41
CA GLY A 168 9.20 -3.42 -10.86
C GLY A 168 7.96 -2.64 -11.33
N ASN A 169 7.06 -2.26 -10.42
CA ASN A 169 5.93 -1.40 -10.76
C ASN A 169 6.34 0.08 -10.63
N ALA A 170 7.06 0.57 -11.66
CA ALA A 170 7.58 1.94 -11.69
C ALA A 170 6.46 3.00 -11.69
N LYS A 171 5.43 2.81 -12.52
CA LYS A 171 4.30 3.75 -12.65
C LYS A 171 3.51 3.88 -11.34
N GLY A 172 3.15 2.75 -10.72
CA GLY A 172 2.46 2.70 -9.44
C GLY A 172 3.33 3.24 -8.29
N GLY A 173 4.62 2.90 -8.29
CA GLY A 173 5.60 3.44 -7.33
C GLY A 173 5.68 4.96 -7.39
N ALA A 174 5.88 5.53 -8.58
CA ALA A 174 5.93 6.99 -8.78
C ALA A 174 4.65 7.69 -8.31
N ALA A 175 3.48 7.14 -8.66
CA ALA A 175 2.19 7.71 -8.25
C ALA A 175 2.01 7.75 -6.72
N LEU A 176 2.46 6.72 -6.00
CA LEU A 176 2.41 6.66 -4.54
C LEU A 176 3.42 7.60 -3.88
N LEU A 177 4.64 7.69 -4.43
CA LEU A 177 5.68 8.60 -3.94
C LEU A 177 5.21 10.05 -4.03
N LEU A 178 4.67 10.47 -5.18
CA LEU A 178 4.17 11.83 -5.37
C LEU A 178 2.98 12.15 -4.46
N ARG A 179 2.07 11.18 -4.24
CA ARG A 179 0.94 11.36 -3.32
C ARG A 179 1.41 11.48 -1.87
N GLY A 180 2.34 10.63 -1.45
CA GLY A 180 2.93 10.69 -0.11
C GLY A 180 3.64 12.02 0.12
N ALA A 181 4.41 12.49 -0.86
CA ALA A 181 5.08 13.79 -0.83
C ALA A 181 4.07 14.95 -0.66
N GLY A 182 3.00 14.95 -1.46
CA GLY A 182 1.93 15.94 -1.33
C GLY A 182 1.20 15.89 0.02
N ALA A 183 1.09 14.71 0.64
CA ALA A 183 0.47 14.55 1.95
C ALA A 183 1.34 15.10 3.10
N ILE A 184 2.67 14.99 3.00
CA ILE A 184 3.59 15.49 4.04
C ILE A 184 3.98 16.96 3.85
N ALA A 185 3.90 17.49 2.63
CA ALA A 185 4.33 18.86 2.32
C ALA A 185 3.74 19.97 3.22
N PRO A 186 2.45 19.92 3.65
CA PRO A 186 1.89 20.92 4.56
C PRO A 186 2.55 20.98 5.95
N TYR A 187 3.35 19.98 6.32
CA TYR A 187 4.04 19.89 7.61
C TYR A 187 5.48 20.45 7.57
N ALA A 188 5.92 21.00 6.43
CA ALA A 188 7.28 21.50 6.26
C ALA A 188 7.66 22.64 7.24
N ASP A 189 6.68 23.43 7.69
CA ASP A 189 6.91 24.55 8.61
C ASP A 189 6.82 24.16 10.10
N THR A 190 6.27 22.98 10.40
CA THR A 190 6.06 22.50 11.78
C THR A 190 6.99 21.36 12.17
N VAL A 191 7.57 20.66 11.18
CA VAL A 191 8.54 19.53 11.30
C VAL A 191 8.40 18.72 12.60
N PRO A 192 7.26 18.03 12.82
CA PRO A 192 7.09 17.20 14.01
C PRO A 192 8.18 16.13 14.08
N TYR A 193 8.67 15.82 15.29
CA TYR A 193 9.55 14.68 15.55
C TYR A 193 10.85 14.65 14.73
N ASP A 194 11.36 15.83 14.33
CA ASP A 194 12.56 15.99 13.51
C ASP A 194 12.46 15.36 12.11
N ILE A 195 11.23 15.12 11.61
CA ILE A 195 10.98 14.56 10.27
C ILE A 195 11.49 15.52 9.19
N ASP A 196 12.29 15.01 8.27
CA ASP A 196 12.86 15.78 7.15
C ASP A 196 11.86 15.90 6.00
N VAL A 197 10.76 16.62 6.23
CA VAL A 197 9.70 16.84 5.22
C VAL A 197 10.27 17.41 3.90
N PRO A 198 11.15 18.43 3.92
CA PRO A 198 11.74 18.94 2.68
C PRO A 198 12.58 17.88 1.96
N GLY A 199 13.46 17.16 2.67
CA GLY A 199 14.29 16.11 2.08
C GLY A 199 13.48 14.95 1.52
N LEU A 200 12.44 14.51 2.24
CA LEU A 200 11.53 13.46 1.79
C LEU A 200 10.74 13.87 0.55
N THR A 201 10.27 15.12 0.49
CA THR A 201 9.54 15.65 -0.67
C THR A 201 10.44 15.70 -1.91
N ALA A 202 11.66 16.23 -1.75
CA ALA A 202 12.65 16.27 -2.84
C ALA A 202 13.07 14.86 -3.29
N TRP A 203 13.30 13.94 -2.35
CA TRP A 203 13.61 12.54 -2.64
C TRP A 203 12.48 11.86 -3.42
N ALA A 204 11.23 12.02 -2.98
CA ALA A 204 10.09 11.39 -3.61
C ALA A 204 9.88 11.89 -5.04
N GLN A 205 10.00 13.19 -5.26
CA GLN A 205 9.95 13.79 -6.61
C GLN A 205 11.08 13.25 -7.49
N GLY A 206 12.33 13.31 -7.02
CA GLY A 206 13.47 12.87 -7.81
C GLY A 206 13.47 11.37 -8.12
N LEU A 207 12.95 10.52 -7.22
CA LEU A 207 12.75 9.11 -7.52
C LEU A 207 11.58 8.89 -8.49
N ALA A 208 10.47 9.60 -8.34
CA ALA A 208 9.34 9.50 -9.26
C ALA A 208 9.70 9.92 -10.69
N ASP A 209 10.49 10.99 -10.84
CA ASP A 209 10.98 11.46 -12.14
C ASP A 209 11.86 10.37 -12.80
N ARG A 210 12.83 9.82 -12.06
CA ARG A 210 13.66 8.70 -12.55
C ARG A 210 12.83 7.49 -12.93
N LEU A 211 11.75 7.18 -12.20
CA LEU A 211 10.85 6.07 -12.50
C LEU A 211 10.01 6.32 -13.76
N GLY A 212 9.65 7.58 -14.04
CA GLY A 212 8.89 7.97 -15.23
C GLY A 212 9.67 7.84 -16.54
N GLU A 213 11.00 7.83 -16.46
CA GLU A 213 11.91 7.68 -17.61
C GLU A 213 12.26 6.22 -17.93
N ARG A 214 11.79 5.25 -17.13
CA ARG A 214 12.17 3.83 -17.26
C ARG A 214 11.37 3.08 -18.31
N ASP A 215 12.01 2.12 -18.94
CA ASP A 215 11.38 1.10 -19.78
C ASP A 215 10.96 -0.12 -18.93
N GLU A 216 9.97 -0.88 -19.41
CA GLU A 216 9.51 -2.14 -18.78
C GLU A 216 10.62 -3.19 -18.68
N ARG A 217 11.64 -3.12 -19.52
CA ARG A 217 12.81 -4.03 -19.50
C ARG A 217 13.85 -3.68 -18.43
N ASP A 218 13.78 -2.50 -17.84
CA ASP A 218 14.80 -2.06 -16.89
C ASP A 218 14.64 -2.80 -15.53
N GLU A 219 15.76 -3.19 -14.92
CA GLU A 219 15.77 -3.90 -13.63
C GLU A 219 15.19 -3.07 -12.48
N PRO A 220 14.27 -3.63 -11.66
CA PRO A 220 13.64 -2.91 -10.55
C PRO A 220 14.63 -2.16 -9.66
N VAL A 221 14.20 -1.02 -9.13
CA VAL A 221 15.08 -0.21 -8.28
C VAL A 221 15.49 -0.96 -7.02
N ALA A 222 16.77 -0.91 -6.67
CA ALA A 222 17.24 -1.45 -5.41
C ALA A 222 16.68 -0.64 -4.24
N ALA A 223 15.90 -1.27 -3.37
CA ALA A 223 15.21 -0.59 -2.26
C ALA A 223 16.18 0.09 -1.29
N ALA A 224 17.19 -0.64 -0.78
CA ALA A 224 18.18 -0.10 0.16
C ALA A 224 18.96 1.09 -0.42
N GLY A 225 19.41 0.99 -1.68
CA GLY A 225 20.14 2.07 -2.36
C GLY A 225 19.30 3.33 -2.63
N ASN A 226 17.98 3.21 -2.59
CA ASN A 226 17.03 4.32 -2.76
C ASN A 226 16.30 4.68 -1.46
N ALA A 227 16.73 4.16 -0.30
CA ALA A 227 16.11 4.46 0.99
C ALA A 227 16.20 5.96 1.33
N PRO A 228 15.07 6.62 1.68
CA PRO A 228 15.09 8.00 2.13
C PRO A 228 15.66 8.12 3.55
N ARG A 229 15.90 9.37 3.98
CA ARG A 229 16.08 9.70 5.40
C ARG A 229 14.79 10.28 5.94
N LEU A 230 14.22 9.62 6.94
CA LEU A 230 12.96 10.03 7.56
C LEU A 230 13.14 11.27 8.43
N CYS A 231 14.28 11.39 9.13
CA CYS A 231 14.58 12.49 10.03
C CYS A 231 15.86 13.23 9.61
N ALA A 232 15.91 14.54 9.88
CA ALA A 232 17.06 15.38 9.57
C ALA A 232 18.27 14.97 10.43
N GLY A 233 19.41 14.63 9.80
CA GLY A 233 20.67 14.31 10.50
C GLY A 233 21.15 12.86 10.36
N GLY A 234 20.42 11.96 9.70
CA GLY A 234 20.92 10.63 9.35
C GLY A 234 21.76 10.69 8.06
N ALA A 235 23.08 10.74 8.15
CA ALA A 235 23.92 10.54 6.97
C ALA A 235 23.77 9.09 6.46
N ARG A 236 23.78 8.88 5.13
CA ARG A 236 24.03 7.53 4.57
C ARG A 236 25.42 7.08 5.02
N PRO A 237 25.62 5.85 5.51
CA PRO A 237 26.96 5.29 5.53
C PRO A 237 27.48 5.29 4.09
N THR A 238 28.60 5.96 3.85
CA THR A 238 29.33 5.88 2.58
C THR A 238 29.84 4.46 2.40
N GLU A 239 29.48 3.82 1.28
CA GLU A 239 30.05 2.54 0.84
C GLU A 239 31.56 2.64 0.59
#